data_AF-K1UCP2-F1
#
_entry.id   AF-K1UCP2-F1
#
_cell.length_a   1.000
_cell.length_b   1.000
_cell.length_c   1.000
_cell.angle_alpha   90.00
_cell.angle_beta   90.00
_cell.angle_gamma   90.00
#
_symmetry.space_group_name_H-M   'P 1'
#
loop_
_entity.id
_entity.type
_entity.pdbx_description
1 polymer ?
#
loop_
_entity_poly.entity_id
_entity_poly.type
_entity_poly.pdbx_seq_one_letter_code
_entity_poly.pdbx_strand_id
1 'polypeptide(L)'
;MCCVLGYAGHDLSKEKFTELLMRTASRGPDDQRVAETEFGLLGFGRLAIMGLTPEGMQPFFRGNDCVVCNGELYGFRPVKKELEADGYTFESDSDGSGRNLPCIKLATVWL
;
A
#
# COMPACT_ATOMS: atom_id res chain seq x y z
N MET A 1 13.89 -3.50 3.44
CA MET A 1 12.77 -3.48 2.47
C MET A 1 11.50 -3.72 3.26
N CYS A 2 10.43 -2.98 2.98
CA CYS A 2 9.15 -3.06 3.68
C CYS A 2 8.64 -4.51 3.89
N CYS A 3 7.68 -4.70 4.78
CA CYS A 3 6.95 -5.95 4.93
C CYS A 3 5.53 -5.81 4.38
N VAL A 4 5.02 -6.87 3.75
CA VAL A 4 3.61 -7.03 3.41
C VAL A 4 3.15 -8.35 4.03
N LEU A 5 2.03 -8.34 4.71
CA LEU A 5 1.33 -9.52 5.20
C LEU A 5 -0.12 -9.46 4.74
N GLY A 6 -0.68 -10.57 4.28
CA GLY A 6 -2.08 -10.65 3.87
C GLY A 6 -2.70 -11.93 4.40
N TYR A 7 -3.96 -11.86 4.81
CA TYR A 7 -4.74 -13.00 5.25
C TYR A 7 -6.16 -12.89 4.70
N ALA A 8 -6.58 -13.91 3.96
CA ALA A 8 -7.93 -14.02 3.42
C ALA A 8 -8.74 -14.95 4.32
N GLY A 9 -9.74 -14.41 5.02
CA GLY A 9 -10.50 -15.11 6.06
C GLY A 9 -10.89 -14.20 7.21
N HIS A 10 -11.82 -14.69 8.05
CA HIS A 10 -12.38 -13.95 9.19
C HIS A 10 -12.16 -14.66 10.54
N ASP A 11 -11.42 -15.77 10.55
CA ASP A 11 -11.12 -16.58 11.74
C ASP A 11 -9.84 -16.13 12.48
N LEU A 12 -9.14 -15.12 11.96
CA LEU A 12 -7.99 -14.50 12.61
C LEU A 12 -8.34 -13.09 13.09
N SER A 13 -8.23 -12.85 14.41
CA SER A 13 -8.39 -11.52 14.99
C SER A 13 -7.34 -10.54 14.47
N LYS A 14 -7.72 -9.26 14.33
CA LYS A 14 -6.81 -8.17 13.96
C LYS A 14 -5.63 -8.04 14.93
N GLU A 15 -5.82 -8.30 16.21
CA GLU A 15 -4.78 -8.25 17.25
C GLU A 15 -3.71 -9.31 16.98
N LYS A 16 -4.13 -10.56 16.74
CA LYS A 16 -3.20 -11.65 16.42
C LYS A 16 -2.46 -11.38 15.11
N PHE A 17 -3.14 -10.88 14.10
CA PHE A 17 -2.51 -10.49 12.84
C PHE A 17 -1.47 -9.38 13.04
N THR A 18 -1.78 -8.39 13.89
CA THR A 18 -0.84 -7.31 14.25
C THR A 18 0.39 -7.87 14.97
N GLU A 19 0.23 -8.82 15.90
CA GLU A 19 1.35 -9.51 16.54
C GLU A 19 2.24 -10.22 15.49
N LEU A 20 1.64 -10.91 14.52
CA LEU A 20 2.36 -11.57 13.44
C LEU A 20 3.13 -10.58 12.55
N LEU A 21 2.53 -9.43 12.23
CA LEU A 21 3.20 -8.36 11.48
C LEU A 21 4.38 -7.80 12.28
N MET A 22 4.24 -7.58 13.59
CA MET A 22 5.31 -7.06 14.45
C MET A 22 6.55 -7.96 14.51
N ARG A 23 6.40 -9.28 14.32
CA ARG A 23 7.54 -10.22 14.20
C ARG A 23 8.45 -9.94 12.99
N THR A 24 7.96 -9.14 12.04
CA THR A 24 8.70 -8.73 10.84
C THR A 24 9.26 -7.30 10.92
N ALA A 25 9.20 -6.65 12.10
CA ALA A 25 9.58 -5.25 12.28
C ALA A 25 11.01 -4.92 11.81
N SER A 26 11.94 -5.87 11.82
CA SER A 26 13.29 -5.67 11.26
C SER A 26 13.31 -5.27 9.78
N ARG A 27 12.25 -5.58 9.03
CA ARG A 27 12.10 -5.23 7.61
C ARG A 27 11.45 -3.85 7.40
N GLY A 28 10.51 -3.48 8.27
CA GLY A 28 9.79 -2.21 8.24
C GLY A 28 9.78 -1.57 9.62
N PRO A 29 10.90 -0.96 10.05
CA PRO A 29 11.08 -0.48 11.41
C PRO A 29 10.43 0.89 11.67
N ASP A 30 10.03 1.62 10.63
CA ASP A 30 9.62 3.02 10.77
C ASP A 30 8.14 3.16 11.16
N ASP A 31 7.27 2.30 10.63
CA ASP A 31 5.84 2.30 10.94
C ASP A 31 5.18 0.96 10.57
N GLN A 32 4.04 0.64 11.19
CA GLN A 32 3.21 -0.53 10.86
C GLN A 32 1.73 -0.18 10.81
N ARG A 33 1.01 -0.75 9.84
CA ARG A 33 -0.43 -0.56 9.72
C ARG A 33 -1.13 -1.84 9.29
N VAL A 34 -2.30 -2.07 9.88
CA VAL A 34 -3.21 -3.17 9.53
C VAL A 34 -4.56 -2.60 9.13
N ALA A 35 -5.00 -2.97 7.93
CA ALA A 35 -6.34 -2.74 7.40
C ALA A 35 -7.17 -4.01 7.51
N GLU A 36 -8.45 -3.82 7.80
CA GLU A 36 -9.47 -4.85 7.59
C GLU A 36 -10.18 -4.53 6.27
N THR A 37 -10.43 -5.56 5.47
CA THR A 37 -11.10 -5.49 4.18
C THR A 37 -12.28 -6.44 4.18
N GLU A 38 -13.10 -6.39 3.12
CA GLU A 38 -14.21 -7.32 2.94
C GLU A 38 -13.77 -8.79 2.98
N PHE A 39 -12.53 -9.09 2.57
CA PHE A 39 -12.04 -10.46 2.42
C PHE A 39 -11.03 -10.89 3.50
N GLY A 40 -10.66 -10.00 4.41
CA GLY A 40 -9.73 -10.32 5.51
C GLY A 40 -8.85 -9.16 5.93
N LEU A 41 -7.56 -9.42 6.17
CA LEU A 41 -6.62 -8.49 6.77
C LEU A 41 -5.42 -8.22 5.86
N LEU A 42 -5.00 -6.96 5.79
CA LEU A 42 -3.84 -6.53 5.02
C LEU A 42 -2.91 -5.68 5.90
N GLY A 43 -1.66 -6.08 5.98
CA GLY A 43 -0.63 -5.48 6.84
C GLY A 43 0.54 -4.94 6.02
N PHE A 44 1.06 -3.80 6.45
CA PHE A 44 2.27 -3.21 5.88
C PHE A 44 3.21 -2.73 6.99
N GLY A 45 4.48 -3.11 6.87
CA GLY A 45 5.58 -2.56 7.67
C GLY A 45 6.47 -1.68 6.80
N ARG A 46 6.65 -0.41 7.17
CA ARG A 46 7.34 0.59 6.35
C ARG A 46 8.82 0.69 6.68
N LEU A 47 9.63 0.73 5.63
CA LEU A 47 10.99 1.24 5.66
C LEU A 47 11.05 2.45 4.71
N ALA A 48 11.11 3.64 5.27
CA ALA A 48 11.09 4.92 4.59
C ALA A 48 12.48 5.26 4.03
N ILE A 49 12.76 4.79 2.80
CA ILE A 49 14.00 5.13 2.08
C ILE A 49 13.75 6.37 1.20
N MET A 50 12.68 6.33 0.39
CA MET A 50 12.24 7.42 -0.48
C MET A 50 10.83 7.85 -0.06
N GLY A 51 10.55 9.16 -0.06
CA GLY A 51 9.26 9.70 0.40
C GLY A 51 9.10 9.56 1.91
N LEU A 52 9.85 10.36 2.67
CA LEU A 52 9.93 10.31 4.15
C LEU A 52 8.64 10.75 4.86
N THR A 53 7.68 11.28 4.12
CA THR A 53 6.46 11.83 4.68
C THR A 53 5.44 10.72 5.00
N PRO A 54 4.49 10.94 5.92
CA PRO A 54 3.52 9.92 6.34
C PRO A 54 2.59 9.44 5.24
N GLU A 55 2.42 10.21 4.16
CA GLU A 55 1.51 9.91 3.05
C GLU A 55 1.93 8.64 2.29
N GLY A 56 3.21 8.25 2.36
CA GLY A 56 3.72 7.00 1.78
C GLY A 56 3.34 5.73 2.56
N MET A 57 2.56 5.86 3.65
CA MET A 57 2.18 4.74 4.49
C MET A 57 0.97 3.97 3.94
N GLN A 58 1.15 2.66 3.82
CA GLN A 58 0.18 1.70 3.27
C GLN A 58 -0.52 0.93 4.40
N PRO A 59 -1.64 0.21 4.16
CA PRO A 59 -2.36 0.05 2.89
C PRO A 59 -2.97 1.34 2.35
N PHE A 60 -3.13 1.40 1.03
CA PHE A 60 -3.84 2.48 0.35
C PHE A 60 -5.26 2.08 0.03
N PHE A 61 -6.16 3.06 0.04
CA PHE A 61 -7.59 2.84 -0.20
C PHE A 61 -8.14 3.74 -1.29
N ARG A 62 -9.06 3.20 -2.09
CA ARG A 62 -9.89 3.93 -3.04
C ARG A 62 -11.27 3.30 -3.11
N GLY A 63 -12.25 3.93 -2.47
CA GLY A 63 -13.56 3.30 -2.29
C GLY A 63 -13.40 1.99 -1.50
N ASN A 64 -13.81 0.87 -2.09
CA ASN A 64 -13.67 -0.46 -1.49
C ASN A 64 -12.35 -1.15 -1.86
N ASP A 65 -11.57 -0.60 -2.79
CA ASP A 65 -10.28 -1.17 -3.20
C ASP A 65 -9.21 -0.85 -2.16
N CYS A 66 -8.43 -1.87 -1.79
CA CYS A 66 -7.32 -1.77 -0.85
C CYS A 66 -6.07 -2.43 -1.46
N VAL A 67 -4.94 -1.73 -1.47
CA VAL A 67 -3.69 -2.24 -2.05
C VAL A 67 -2.49 -2.01 -1.14
N VAL A 68 -1.56 -2.96 -1.20
CA VAL A 68 -0.20 -2.85 -0.68
C VAL A 68 0.78 -3.24 -1.77
N CYS A 69 1.90 -2.53 -1.84
CA CYS A 69 2.97 -2.73 -2.79
C CYS A 69 4.30 -2.76 -2.02
N ASN A 70 5.09 -3.81 -2.27
CA ASN A 70 6.44 -3.94 -1.74
C ASN A 70 7.45 -3.68 -2.85
N GLY A 71 8.04 -2.48 -2.87
CA GLY A 71 8.98 -2.07 -3.91
C GLY A 71 8.73 -0.65 -4.38
N GLU A 72 9.44 -0.24 -5.42
CA GLU A 72 9.35 1.08 -6.06
C GLU A 72 8.80 0.90 -7.47
N LEU A 73 7.85 1.75 -7.88
CA LEU A 73 7.32 1.70 -9.25
C LEU A 73 8.20 2.55 -10.17
N TYR A 74 9.23 1.95 -10.75
CA TYR A 74 10.07 2.64 -11.73
C TYR A 74 9.29 2.94 -13.01
N GLY A 75 9.56 4.11 -13.61
CA GLY A 75 8.94 4.49 -14.87
C GLY A 75 7.43 4.79 -14.77
N PHE A 76 6.90 5.08 -13.57
CA PHE A 76 5.47 5.37 -13.39
C PHE A 76 5.03 6.74 -13.97
N ARG A 77 5.96 7.66 -14.25
CA ARG A 77 5.62 9.04 -14.68
C ARG A 77 4.82 9.11 -15.99
N PRO A 78 5.15 8.38 -17.07
CA PRO A 78 4.31 8.34 -18.26
C PRO A 78 2.91 7.79 -17.97
N VAL A 79 2.82 6.70 -17.19
CA VAL A 79 1.52 6.13 -16.80
C VAL A 79 0.71 7.11 -15.95
N LYS A 80 1.33 7.81 -14.99
CA LYS A 80 0.66 8.87 -14.21
C LYS A 80 0.03 9.91 -15.14
N LYS A 81 0.74 10.37 -16.19
CA LYS A 81 0.21 11.34 -17.16
C LYS A 81 -0.95 10.79 -17.99
N GLU A 82 -0.87 9.54 -18.42
CA GLU A 82 -1.98 8.87 -19.12
C GLU A 82 -3.22 8.79 -18.22
N LEU A 83 -3.03 8.48 -16.94
CA LEU A 83 -4.11 8.45 -15.96
C LEU A 83 -4.66 9.84 -15.64
N GLU A 84 -3.81 10.87 -15.56
CA GLU A 84 -4.27 12.26 -15.42
C GLU A 84 -5.13 12.69 -16.62
N ALA A 85 -4.75 12.27 -17.84
CA ALA A 85 -5.54 12.52 -19.05
C ALA A 85 -6.90 11.78 -19.04
N ASP A 86 -6.96 10.58 -18.44
CA ASP A 86 -8.20 9.84 -18.20
C ASP A 86 -9.07 10.44 -17.06
N GLY A 87 -8.64 11.54 -16.43
CA GLY A 87 -9.37 12.23 -15.37
C GLY A 87 -9.04 11.79 -13.94
N TYR A 88 -7.96 11.04 -13.73
CA TYR A 88 -7.50 10.64 -12.40
C TYR A 88 -6.71 11.79 -11.76
N THR A 89 -6.86 11.97 -10.44
CA THR A 89 -6.12 13.00 -9.69
C THR A 89 -5.12 12.37 -8.75
N PHE A 90 -3.95 12.97 -8.55
CA PHE A 90 -2.91 12.45 -7.65
C PHE A 90 -2.62 13.47 -6.55
N GLU A 91 -2.59 13.04 -5.29
CA GLU A 91 -2.30 13.93 -4.15
C GLU A 91 -0.80 14.08 -3.87
N SER A 92 0.06 13.34 -4.59
CA SER A 92 1.51 13.40 -4.43
C SER A 92 2.27 13.06 -5.71
N ASP A 93 3.57 13.37 -5.68
CA ASP A 93 4.55 12.95 -6.69
C ASP A 93 5.36 11.71 -6.28
N SER A 94 5.04 11.09 -5.14
CA SER A 94 5.57 9.76 -4.83
C SER A 94 4.76 8.70 -5.55
N ASP A 95 5.46 7.65 -5.99
CA ASP A 95 4.90 6.43 -6.57
C ASP A 95 3.85 5.76 -5.68
N GLY A 96 3.90 6.01 -4.37
CA GLY A 96 3.05 5.44 -3.35
C GLY A 96 2.38 6.47 -2.44
N SER A 97 1.88 7.63 -2.90
CA SER A 97 0.97 8.40 -2.02
C SER A 97 -0.24 9.04 -2.71
N GLY A 98 -1.40 8.94 -2.05
CA GLY A 98 -2.64 9.67 -2.38
C GLY A 98 -3.90 8.82 -2.56
N ARG A 99 -5.09 9.42 -2.45
CA ARG A 99 -6.42 8.75 -2.54
C ARG A 99 -6.81 8.17 -3.92
N ASN A 100 -5.89 8.13 -4.89
CA ASN A 100 -6.14 7.75 -6.29
C ASN A 100 -4.86 7.17 -6.93
N LEU A 101 -4.14 6.30 -6.19
CA LEU A 101 -2.76 5.94 -6.53
C LEU A 101 -2.55 5.29 -7.90
N PRO A 102 -1.36 5.51 -8.49
CA PRO A 102 -0.87 4.74 -9.62
C PRO A 102 -0.84 3.25 -9.26
N CYS A 103 -0.49 2.89 -8.02
CA CYS A 103 -0.44 1.51 -7.55
C CYS A 103 -1.73 0.71 -7.74
N ILE A 104 -2.92 1.32 -7.52
CA ILE A 104 -4.20 0.58 -7.65
C ILE A 104 -4.47 0.30 -9.13
N LYS A 105 -4.36 1.32 -9.99
CA LYS A 105 -4.64 1.14 -11.41
C LYS A 105 -3.52 0.38 -12.14
N LEU A 106 -2.26 0.58 -11.78
CA LEU A 106 -1.12 -0.24 -12.24
C LEU A 106 -1.28 -1.69 -11.79
N ALA A 107 -1.66 -1.97 -10.54
CA ALA A 107 -1.94 -3.35 -10.12
C ALA A 107 -3.07 -4.00 -10.96
N THR A 108 -4.09 -3.24 -11.36
CA THR A 108 -5.19 -3.75 -12.22
C THR A 108 -4.90 -3.75 -13.74
N VAL A 109 -3.89 -3.03 -14.22
CA VAL A 109 -3.54 -2.98 -15.66
C VAL A 109 -2.49 -4.06 -16.02
N TRP A 110 -1.81 -4.61 -15.01
CA TRP A 110 -0.78 -5.65 -15.16
C TRP A 110 -1.22 -7.05 -14.65
N LEU A 111 -2.50 -7.22 -14.30
CA LEU A 111 -3.18 -8.50 -14.05
C LEU A 111 -4.29 -8.71 -15.08
#